data_AF-A0A931TH17-F1
#
_entry.id   AF-A0A931TH17-F1
#
_cell.length_a   1.000
_cell.length_b   1.000
_cell.length_c   1.000
_cell.angle_alpha   90.00
_cell.angle_beta   90.00
_cell.angle_gamma   90.00
#
_symmetry.space_group_name_H-M   'P 1'
#
loop_
_entity.id
_entity.type
_entity.pdbx_description
1 polymer ?
#
loop_
_entity_poly.entity_id
_entity_poly.type
_entity_poly.pdbx_seq_one_letter_code
_entity_poly.pdbx_strand_id
1 'polypeptide(L)'
;MRKPGPSRQAAVLTRDTTREAECVQVEAWRRMSPLRKMQLVGQMTSAAVSLARAGVRLRHPGASERECFLRIAALKLGPALVRLLYPDAAHLPDL
;
A
#
# COMPACT_ATOMS: atom_id res chain seq x y z
N MET A 1 -46.48 1.97 -14.36
CA MET A 1 -45.25 2.76 -14.09
C MET A 1 -44.39 2.00 -13.09
N ARG A 2 -43.19 1.56 -13.50
CA ARG A 2 -42.26 0.81 -12.63
C ARG A 2 -41.50 1.82 -11.77
N LYS A 3 -41.66 1.77 -10.44
CA LYS A 3 -40.86 2.60 -9.52
C LYS A 3 -39.37 2.33 -9.79
N PRO A 4 -38.51 3.37 -9.89
CA PRO A 4 -37.07 3.14 -9.97
C PRO A 4 -36.66 2.37 -8.71
N GLY A 5 -36.04 1.21 -8.90
CA GLY A 5 -35.51 0.41 -7.81
C GLY A 5 -34.43 1.20 -7.05
N PRO A 6 -34.16 0.87 -5.77
CA PRO A 6 -33.21 1.60 -4.96
C PRO A 6 -31.88 1.69 -5.71
N SER A 7 -31.43 2.91 -5.98
CA SER A 7 -30.11 3.21 -6.52
C SER A 7 -29.12 2.48 -5.61
N ARG A 8 -28.43 1.46 -6.13
CA ARG A 8 -27.38 0.74 -5.40
C ARG A 8 -26.41 1.82 -4.91
N GLN A 9 -26.45 2.17 -3.64
CA GLN A 9 -25.45 3.07 -3.08
C GLN A 9 -24.13 2.33 -3.21
N ALA A 10 -23.32 2.70 -4.20
CA ALA A 10 -21.91 2.34 -4.25
C ALA A 10 -21.31 2.71 -2.89
N ALA A 11 -20.83 1.69 -2.17
CA ALA A 11 -20.17 1.85 -0.90
C ALA A 11 -18.94 2.73 -1.11
N VAL A 12 -18.76 3.72 -0.24
CA VAL A 12 -17.60 4.61 -0.27
C VAL A 12 -16.39 3.81 0.24
N LEU A 13 -15.30 3.80 -0.54
CA LEU A 13 -14.07 3.05 -0.26
C LEU A 13 -13.21 3.70 0.83
N THR A 14 -13.36 5.00 1.06
CA THR A 14 -12.61 5.75 2.09
C THR A 14 -13.41 6.91 2.69
N ARG A 15 -13.22 7.18 3.99
CA ARG A 15 -13.92 8.28 4.69
C ARG A 15 -13.30 9.66 4.41
N ASP A 16 -12.09 9.69 3.88
CA ASP A 16 -11.32 10.93 3.60
C ASP A 16 -11.41 11.36 2.11
N THR A 17 -12.20 10.66 1.30
CA THR A 17 -12.50 11.05 -0.09
C THR A 17 -14.00 11.19 -0.21
N THR A 18 -14.47 12.32 -0.76
CA THR A 18 -15.90 12.50 -1.03
C THR A 18 -16.37 11.49 -2.07
N ARG A 19 -17.67 11.18 -2.04
CA ARG A 19 -18.27 10.23 -2.98
C ARG A 19 -18.09 10.66 -4.43
N GLU A 20 -18.21 11.95 -4.70
CA GLU A 20 -18.06 12.53 -6.04
C GLU A 20 -16.64 12.33 -6.55
N ALA A 21 -15.63 12.60 -5.71
CA ALA A 21 -14.23 12.42 -6.05
C ALA A 21 -13.89 10.93 -6.29
N GLU A 22 -14.43 10.03 -5.46
CA GLU A 22 -14.26 8.59 -5.64
C GLU A 22 -14.90 8.10 -6.94
N CYS A 23 -16.10 8.57 -7.29
CA CYS A 23 -16.73 8.25 -8.57
C CYS A 23 -15.85 8.66 -9.76
N VAL A 24 -15.26 9.87 -9.72
CA VAL A 24 -14.33 10.33 -10.76
C VAL A 24 -13.10 9.42 -10.85
N GLN A 25 -12.52 9.05 -9.71
CA GLN A 25 -11.36 8.16 -9.62
C GLN A 25 -11.65 6.76 -10.19
N VAL A 26 -12.78 6.16 -9.80
CA VAL A 26 -13.19 4.83 -10.28
C VAL A 26 -13.46 4.85 -11.78
N GLU A 27 -14.15 5.88 -12.31
CA GLU A 27 -14.37 6.03 -13.75
C GLU A 27 -13.07 6.26 -14.52
N ALA A 28 -12.10 6.97 -13.95
CA ALA A 28 -10.76 7.07 -14.53
C ALA A 28 -10.10 5.68 -14.63
N TRP A 29 -10.15 4.87 -13.58
CA TRP A 29 -9.59 3.51 -13.60
C TRP A 29 -10.32 2.54 -14.54
N ARG A 30 -11.63 2.69 -14.73
CA ARG A 30 -12.42 1.88 -15.67
C ARG A 30 -12.04 2.15 -17.12
N ARG A 31 -11.70 3.41 -17.44
CA ARG A 31 -11.26 3.82 -18.78
C ARG A 31 -9.80 3.49 -19.09
N MET A 32 -8.97 3.18 -18.08
CA MET A 32 -7.59 2.80 -18.31
C MET A 32 -7.47 1.40 -18.93
N SER A 33 -6.56 1.26 -19.90
CA SER A 33 -6.17 -0.07 -20.38
C SER A 33 -5.53 -0.89 -19.25
N PRO A 34 -5.61 -2.24 -19.30
CA PRO A 34 -4.97 -3.11 -18.30
C PRO A 34 -3.47 -2.82 -18.15
N LEU A 35 -2.76 -2.64 -19.26
CA LEU A 35 -1.32 -2.32 -19.23
C LEU A 35 -1.04 -1.00 -18.53
N ARG A 36 -1.82 0.06 -18.81
CA ARG A 36 -1.62 1.36 -18.16
C ARG A 36 -1.89 1.27 -16.66
N LYS A 37 -2.91 0.51 -16.26
CA LYS A 37 -3.22 0.26 -14.85
C LYS A 37 -2.07 -0.45 -14.14
N MET A 38 -1.49 -1.49 -14.76
CA MET A 38 -0.33 -2.19 -14.22
C MET A 38 0.90 -1.29 -14.07
N GLN A 39 1.18 -0.44 -15.05
CA GLN A 39 2.27 0.55 -14.95
C GLN A 39 2.06 1.51 -13.78
N LEU A 40 0.84 2.03 -13.61
CA LEU A 40 0.51 2.93 -12.51
C LEU A 40 0.67 2.24 -11.15
N VAL A 41 0.19 1.01 -11.00
CA VAL A 41 0.36 0.21 -9.78
C VAL A 41 1.84 -0.03 -9.47
N GLY A 42 2.66 -0.34 -10.48
CA GLY A 42 4.11 -0.49 -10.33
C GLY A 42 4.78 0.80 -9.83
N GLN A 43 4.43 1.94 -10.42
CA GLN A 43 4.95 3.25 -10.02
C GLN A 43 4.56 3.60 -8.57
N MET A 44 3.28 3.40 -8.21
CA MET A 44 2.81 3.64 -6.84
C MET A 44 3.51 2.73 -5.82
N THR A 45 3.72 1.46 -6.18
CA THR A 45 4.42 0.50 -5.31
C THR A 45 5.86 0.94 -5.07
N SER A 46 6.57 1.38 -6.11
CA SER A 46 7.94 1.89 -6.00
C SER A 46 8.01 3.15 -5.13
N ALA A 47 7.07 4.09 -5.30
CA ALA A 47 6.96 5.28 -4.47
C ALA A 47 6.72 4.94 -2.99
N ALA A 48 5.80 4.03 -2.70
CA ALA A 48 5.52 3.58 -1.34
C ALA A 48 6.74 2.90 -0.68
N VAL A 49 7.49 2.08 -1.43
CA VAL A 49 8.75 1.48 -0.94
C VAL A 49 9.80 2.55 -0.64
N SER A 50 9.91 3.57 -1.49
CA SER A 50 10.84 4.68 -1.30
C SER A 50 10.51 5.48 -0.04
N LEU A 51 9.22 5.76 0.18
CA LEU A 51 8.74 6.42 1.41
C LEU A 51 9.01 5.56 2.65
N ALA A 52 8.73 4.25 2.59
CA ALA A 52 9.02 3.34 3.69
C ALA A 52 10.52 3.31 4.04
N ARG A 53 11.40 3.30 3.01
CA ARG A 53 12.85 3.37 3.21
C ARG A 53 13.28 4.66 3.89
N ALA A 54 12.76 5.81 3.46
CA ALA A 54 13.04 7.08 4.11
C ALA A 54 12.58 7.07 5.57
N GLY A 55 11.36 6.61 5.84
CA GLY A 55 10.81 6.52 7.19
C GLY A 55 11.55 5.55 8.11
N VAL A 56 12.12 4.46 7.58
CA VAL A 56 12.98 3.54 8.35
C VAL A 56 14.30 4.21 8.69
N ARG A 57 14.97 4.85 7.72
CA ARG A 57 16.24 5.57 7.98
C ARG A 57 16.08 6.72 8.97
N LEU A 58 14.94 7.41 8.94
CA LEU A 58 14.63 8.48 9.89
C LEU A 58 14.53 7.96 11.33
N ARG A 59 13.88 6.80 11.54
CA ARG A 59 13.70 6.20 12.87
C ARG A 59 14.91 5.40 13.36
N HIS A 60 15.72 4.89 12.44
CA HIS A 60 16.90 4.08 12.74
C HIS A 60 18.11 4.60 11.96
N PRO A 61 18.65 5.78 12.30
CA PRO A 61 19.71 6.43 11.54
C PRO A 61 21.02 5.63 11.49
N GLY A 62 21.28 4.75 12.47
CA GLY A 62 22.45 3.85 12.49
C GLY A 62 22.20 2.47 11.87
N ALA A 63 21.01 2.20 11.33
CA ALA A 63 20.70 0.89 10.79
C ALA A 63 21.53 0.57 9.55
N SER A 64 22.08 -0.64 9.50
CA SER A 64 22.72 -1.16 8.30
C SER A 64 21.70 -1.31 7.15
N GLU A 65 22.18 -1.46 5.91
CA GLU A 65 21.28 -1.70 4.77
C GLU A 65 20.45 -2.98 4.94
N ARG A 66 21.05 -4.01 5.58
CA ARG A 66 20.36 -5.27 5.88
C ARG A 66 19.24 -5.07 6.89
N GLU A 67 19.49 -4.34 7.96
CA GLU A 67 18.46 -3.99 8.94
C GLU A 67 17.35 -3.15 8.32
N CYS A 68 17.72 -2.17 7.47
CA CYS A 68 16.74 -1.38 6.73
C CYS A 68 15.85 -2.27 5.85
N PHE A 69 16.44 -3.24 5.14
CA PHE A 69 15.71 -4.21 4.35
C PHE A 69 14.73 -5.03 5.21
N LEU A 70 15.18 -5.60 6.33
CA LEU A 70 14.35 -6.41 7.21
C LEU A 70 13.17 -5.62 7.80
N ARG A 71 13.41 -4.36 8.19
CA ARG A 71 12.35 -3.47 8.69
C ARG A 71 11.32 -3.13 7.61
N ILE A 72 11.75 -2.88 6.36
CA ILE A 72 10.82 -2.68 5.24
C ILE A 72 10.06 -3.97 4.91
N ALA A 73 10.70 -5.13 4.98
CA ALA A 73 10.05 -6.43 4.80
C ALA A 73 8.98 -6.66 5.89
N ALA A 74 9.26 -6.29 7.14
CA ALA A 74 8.31 -6.44 8.25
C ALA A 74 7.08 -5.54 8.07
N LEU A 75 7.25 -4.32 7.53
CA LEU A 75 6.14 -3.45 7.16
C LEU A 75 5.23 -4.04 6.06
N LYS A 76 5.77 -4.90 5.19
CA LYS A 76 5.03 -5.50 4.07
C LYS A 76 4.38 -6.84 4.40
N LEU A 77 5.12 -7.69 5.11
CA LEU A 77 4.78 -9.09 5.34
C LEU A 77 4.31 -9.36 6.77
N GLY A 78 4.57 -8.42 7.69
CA GLY A 78 4.46 -8.63 9.12
C GLY A 78 5.73 -9.26 9.72
N PRO A 79 6.02 -8.99 11.00
CA PRO A 79 7.27 -9.43 11.63
C PRO A 79 7.36 -10.94 11.81
N ALA A 80 6.25 -11.63 12.04
CA ALA A 80 6.24 -13.09 12.20
C ALA A 80 6.76 -13.80 10.94
N LEU A 81 6.28 -13.40 9.76
CA LEU A 81 6.73 -13.98 8.49
C LEU A 81 8.18 -13.59 8.18
N VAL A 82 8.61 -12.38 8.54
CA VAL A 82 10.01 -11.99 8.38
C VAL A 82 10.94 -12.80 9.27
N ARG A 83 10.61 -13.03 10.54
CA ARG A 83 11.43 -13.87 11.45
C ARG A 83 11.50 -15.32 10.97
N LEU A 84 10.43 -15.83 10.34
CA LEU A 84 10.43 -17.16 9.74
C LEU A 84 11.32 -17.25 8.49
N LEU A 85 11.28 -16.26 7.60
CA LEU A 85 12.00 -16.29 6.31
C LEU A 85 13.44 -15.78 6.42
N TYR A 86 13.74 -14.95 7.40
CA TYR A 86 15.02 -14.31 7.62
C TYR A 86 15.45 -14.54 9.07
N PRO A 87 16.15 -15.66 9.35
CA PRO A 87 16.59 -16.00 10.71
C PRO A 87 17.48 -14.93 11.34
N ASP A 88 18.24 -14.21 10.50
CA ASP A 88 19.04 -13.08 10.94
C ASP A 88 18.17 -11.95 11.51
N ALA A 89 16.88 -11.84 11.22
CA ALA A 89 16.00 -10.86 11.86
C ALA A 89 15.82 -11.06 13.38
N ALA A 90 16.27 -12.19 13.95
CA ALA A 90 16.19 -12.46 15.38
C ALA A 90 16.95 -11.44 16.25
N HIS A 91 18.02 -10.81 15.74
CA HIS A 91 18.77 -9.79 16.48
C HIS A 91 18.05 -8.43 16.57
N LEU A 92 16.91 -8.26 15.88
CA LEU A 92 16.10 -7.06 15.92
C LEU A 92 14.92 -7.28 16.88
N PRO A 93 15.03 -6.87 18.15
CA PRO A 93 13.97 -7.10 19.14
C PRO A 93 12.70 -6.34 18.77
N ASP A 94 12.84 -5.10 18.28
CA ASP A 94 11.73 -4.20 17.96
C ASP A 94 11.18 -4.37 16.53
N LEU A 95 11.39 -5.55 15.94
CA LEU A 95 10.88 -5.89 14.61
C LEU A 95 9.44 -6.42 14.66
#